data_AF-A0A2H1V689-F1
#
_entry.id   AF-A0A2H1V689-F1
#
_cell.length_a   1.000
_cell.length_b   1.000
_cell.length_c   1.000
_cell.angle_alpha   90.00
_cell.angle_beta   90.00
_cell.angle_gamma   90.00
#
_symmetry.space_group_name_H-M   'P 1'
#
loop_
_entity.id
_entity.type
_entity.pdbx_description
1 polymer ?
#
loop_
_entity_poly.entity_id
_entity_poly.type
_entity_poly.pdbx_seq_one_letter_code
_entity_poly.pdbx_strand_id
1 'polypeptide(L)'
;MCGEMGKAVLRALTGALLCGLVSDAAYLQQYDPYETHYEQAIIRPKPLREHEKPQDLRNVPGTPGVDFPIYHSVPDTSFSCDHVPVRPGMYANVETGCQAYHVCHDGREGQQGASFLCTNGTLFDQAKFACDWWYNVDCSKAITLYKLNADPYHNPFIPKPKPEEEVAPAHPSHGLRPSHGIYYRKI
;
A
#
# COMPACT_ATOMS: atom_id res chain seq x y z
N MET A 1 36.72 53.61 -28.79
CA MET A 1 35.44 53.54 -28.05
C MET A 1 35.16 52.13 -27.50
N CYS A 2 36.14 51.46 -26.85
CA CYS A 2 35.96 50.09 -26.31
C CYS A 2 35.77 50.00 -24.78
N GLY A 3 35.82 51.12 -24.04
CA GLY A 3 35.82 51.10 -22.57
C GLY A 3 34.44 51.09 -21.90
N GLU A 4 33.42 51.63 -22.57
CA GLU A 4 32.06 51.78 -22.00
C GLU A 4 31.23 50.49 -22.21
N MET A 5 31.28 49.92 -23.41
CA MET A 5 30.61 48.65 -23.75
C MET A 5 31.10 47.49 -22.87
N GLY A 6 32.41 47.42 -22.58
CA GLY A 6 32.99 46.36 -21.74
C GLY A 6 32.52 46.42 -20.28
N LYS A 7 32.31 47.63 -19.73
CA LYS A 7 31.76 47.80 -18.37
C LYS A 7 30.28 47.47 -18.31
N ALA A 8 29.52 47.79 -19.37
CA ALA A 8 28.11 47.43 -19.47
C ALA A 8 27.92 45.91 -19.58
N VAL A 9 28.74 45.23 -20.39
CA VAL A 9 28.73 43.77 -20.50
C VAL A 9 29.15 43.12 -19.19
N LEU A 10 30.21 43.60 -18.53
CA LEU A 10 30.64 43.05 -17.24
C LEU A 10 29.56 43.24 -16.15
N ARG A 11 28.89 44.40 -16.10
CA ARG A 11 27.77 44.65 -15.18
C ARG A 11 26.54 43.80 -15.49
N ALA A 12 26.24 43.56 -16.77
CA ALA A 12 25.14 42.69 -17.18
C ALA A 12 25.41 41.22 -16.85
N LEU A 13 26.65 40.76 -17.06
CA LEU A 13 27.07 39.41 -16.73
C LEU A 13 27.14 39.19 -15.22
N THR A 14 27.64 40.15 -14.44
CA THR A 14 27.62 40.04 -12.96
C THR A 14 26.20 40.14 -12.40
N GLY A 15 25.33 40.98 -12.99
CA GLY A 15 23.91 41.06 -12.64
C GLY A 15 23.16 39.76 -12.92
N ALA A 16 23.38 39.13 -14.08
CA ALA A 16 22.77 37.85 -14.43
C ALA A 16 23.28 36.69 -13.57
N LEU A 17 24.58 36.65 -13.26
CA LEU A 17 25.18 35.63 -12.40
C LEU A 17 24.65 35.75 -10.95
N LEU A 18 24.55 36.98 -10.43
CA LEU A 18 23.96 37.23 -9.11
C LEU A 18 22.48 36.84 -9.11
N CYS A 19 21.69 37.25 -10.10
CA CYS A 19 20.27 36.86 -10.23
C CYS A 19 20.07 35.34 -10.32
N GLY A 20 20.94 34.62 -11.03
CA GLY A 20 20.92 33.16 -11.10
C GLY A 20 21.22 32.51 -9.75
N LEU A 21 22.24 33.00 -9.05
CA LEU A 21 22.61 32.50 -7.71
C LEU A 21 21.55 32.80 -6.64
N VAL A 22 20.86 33.96 -6.67
CA VAL A 22 19.71 34.20 -5.76
C VAL A 22 18.49 33.36 -6.14
N SER A 23 18.31 33.02 -7.43
CA SER A 23 17.22 32.15 -7.87
C SER A 23 17.44 30.70 -7.41
N ASP A 24 18.66 30.19 -7.49
CA ASP A 24 19.02 28.86 -6.98
C ASP A 24 18.99 28.79 -5.45
N ALA A 25 19.46 29.85 -4.76
CA ALA A 25 19.37 29.93 -3.30
C ALA A 25 17.92 30.00 -2.82
N ALA A 26 17.05 30.77 -3.50
CA ALA A 26 15.62 30.83 -3.20
C ALA A 26 14.90 29.52 -3.56
N TYR A 27 15.32 28.84 -4.63
CA TYR A 27 14.77 27.53 -5.03
C TYR A 27 15.09 26.44 -4.00
N LEU A 28 16.29 26.45 -3.42
CA LEU A 28 16.68 25.51 -2.36
C LEU A 28 16.07 25.82 -1.00
N GLN A 29 15.60 27.05 -0.78
CA GLN A 29 14.97 27.44 0.49
C GLN A 29 13.48 27.08 0.58
N GLN A 30 12.88 26.64 -0.53
CA GLN A 30 11.50 26.15 -0.56
C GLN A 30 11.39 24.62 -0.53
N TYR A 31 12.49 23.91 -0.26
CA TYR A 31 12.43 22.50 0.08
C TYR A 31 12.13 22.36 1.58
N ASP A 32 10.86 22.58 1.93
CA ASP A 32 10.34 22.24 3.25
C ASP A 32 10.12 20.71 3.25
N PRO A 33 10.93 19.91 3.96
CA PRO A 33 10.67 18.49 4.06
C PRO A 33 9.37 18.36 4.85
N TYR A 34 8.27 17.97 4.18
CA TYR A 34 7.01 17.66 4.85
C TYR A 34 7.26 16.64 5.96
N GLU A 35 7.43 17.12 7.18
CA GLU A 35 7.38 16.29 8.37
C GLU A 35 5.92 15.91 8.52
N THR A 36 5.57 14.70 8.08
CA THR A 36 4.26 14.12 8.29
C THR A 36 4.10 13.90 9.79
N HIS A 37 3.59 14.90 10.50
CA HIS A 37 3.14 14.73 11.87
C HIS A 37 1.85 13.91 11.84
N TYR A 38 1.99 12.61 12.04
CA TYR A 38 0.88 11.73 12.40
C TYR A 38 0.44 12.09 13.81
N GLU A 39 -0.41 13.10 13.93
CA GLU A 39 -1.14 13.33 15.15
C GLU A 39 -2.17 12.20 15.26
N GLN A 40 -1.88 11.22 16.12
CA GLN A 40 -2.79 10.12 16.39
C GLN A 40 -4.12 10.74 16.82
N ALA A 41 -5.15 10.59 15.98
CA ALA A 41 -6.49 11.01 16.34
C ALA A 41 -6.85 10.31 17.66
N ILE A 42 -7.10 11.10 18.72
CA ILE A 42 -7.60 10.58 19.99
C ILE A 42 -9.02 10.08 19.72
N ILE A 43 -9.14 8.84 19.26
CA ILE A 43 -10.42 8.18 19.08
C ILE A 43 -10.97 7.95 20.47
N ARG A 44 -12.03 8.69 20.80
CA ARG A 44 -12.85 8.37 21.96
C ARG A 44 -13.43 6.98 21.72
N PRO A 45 -13.11 5.97 22.54
CA PRO A 45 -13.66 4.65 22.34
C PRO A 45 -15.18 4.75 22.40
N LYS A 46 -15.85 4.26 21.36
CA LYS A 46 -17.29 4.04 21.41
C LYS A 46 -17.56 3.14 22.61
N PRO A 47 -18.57 3.43 23.45
CA PRO A 47 -18.85 2.59 24.61
C PRO A 47 -19.01 1.14 24.15
N LEU A 48 -18.23 0.25 24.76
CA LEU A 48 -18.37 -1.19 24.56
C LEU A 48 -19.84 -1.55 24.79
N ARG A 49 -20.40 -2.37 23.89
CA ARG A 49 -21.73 -2.91 24.13
C ARG A 49 -21.68 -3.71 25.44
N GLU A 50 -22.78 -3.78 26.17
CA GLU A 50 -22.84 -4.39 27.50
C GLU A 50 -22.26 -5.82 27.57
N HIS A 51 -22.26 -6.55 26.45
CA HIS A 51 -21.70 -7.90 26.34
C HIS A 51 -20.27 -7.99 25.78
N GLU A 52 -19.65 -6.88 25.39
CA GLU A 52 -18.34 -6.86 24.74
C GLU A 52 -17.24 -6.65 25.79
N LYS A 53 -16.49 -7.71 26.09
CA LYS A 53 -15.38 -7.64 27.05
C LYS A 53 -14.20 -6.87 26.43
N PRO A 54 -13.49 -6.04 27.20
CA PRO A 54 -12.23 -5.45 26.76
C PRO A 54 -11.23 -6.52 26.34
N GLN A 55 -10.42 -6.23 25.31
CA GLN A 55 -9.34 -7.13 24.92
C GLN A 55 -8.25 -7.15 26.00
N ASP A 56 -7.77 -8.35 26.34
CA ASP A 56 -6.66 -8.54 27.28
C ASP A 56 -5.32 -8.46 26.55
N LEU A 57 -4.64 -7.32 26.67
CA LEU A 57 -3.39 -7.02 25.96
C LEU A 57 -2.13 -7.32 26.78
N ARG A 58 -2.24 -7.94 27.96
CA ARG A 58 -1.09 -8.15 28.86
C ARG A 58 0.02 -9.03 28.27
N ASN A 59 -0.31 -9.87 27.30
CA ASN A 59 0.64 -10.77 26.62
C ASN A 59 1.15 -10.22 25.28
N VAL A 60 0.76 -9.00 24.91
CA VAL A 60 1.24 -8.32 23.71
C VAL A 60 2.44 -7.45 24.11
N PRO A 61 3.64 -7.66 23.56
CA PRO A 61 4.79 -6.81 23.84
C PRO A 61 4.54 -5.36 23.39
N GLY A 62 5.09 -4.40 24.13
CA GLY A 62 4.93 -2.97 23.85
C GLY A 62 3.75 -2.32 24.56
N THR A 63 3.59 -1.02 24.36
CA THR A 63 2.59 -0.16 24.98
C THR A 63 1.48 0.15 23.96
N PRO A 64 0.24 -0.32 24.17
CA PRO A 64 -0.87 -0.03 23.28
C PRO A 64 -1.11 1.48 23.15
N GLY A 65 -1.35 1.95 21.92
CA GLY A 65 -1.51 3.37 21.59
C GLY A 65 -0.19 4.13 21.41
N VAL A 66 0.95 3.57 21.82
CA VAL A 66 2.28 4.17 21.60
C VAL A 66 3.05 3.37 20.55
N ASP A 67 3.27 2.07 20.82
CA ASP A 67 4.05 1.20 19.93
C ASP A 67 3.20 0.64 18.78
N PHE A 68 1.89 0.50 19.01
CA PHE A 68 0.93 0.07 18.00
C PHE A 68 -0.47 0.68 18.26
N PRO A 69 -1.25 0.97 17.22
CA PRO A 69 -2.61 1.50 17.34
C PRO A 69 -3.61 0.47 17.91
N ILE A 70 -4.75 0.97 18.43
CA ILE A 70 -5.80 0.19 19.08
C ILE A 70 -7.20 0.50 18.54
N TYR A 71 -7.34 0.55 17.22
CA TYR A 71 -8.62 0.78 16.56
C TYR A 71 -9.62 -0.35 16.87
N HIS A 72 -10.86 0.01 17.18
CA HIS A 72 -11.98 -0.94 17.37
C HIS A 72 -12.85 -1.08 16.11
N SER A 73 -12.72 -0.13 15.19
CA SER A 73 -13.30 -0.12 13.86
C SER A 73 -12.35 0.63 12.94
N VAL A 74 -12.36 0.32 11.64
CA VAL A 74 -11.57 1.07 10.67
C VAL A 74 -12.04 2.54 10.69
N PRO A 75 -11.16 3.51 11.03
CA PRO A 75 -11.51 4.93 10.99
C PRO A 75 -11.62 5.43 9.54
N ASP A 76 -12.32 6.53 9.34
CA ASP A 76 -12.30 7.22 8.05
C ASP A 76 -10.91 7.82 7.80
N THR A 77 -10.33 7.54 6.63
CA THR A 77 -9.02 8.07 6.21
C THR A 77 -9.09 8.57 4.77
N SER A 78 -8.00 9.13 4.26
CA SER A 78 -7.92 9.56 2.85
C SER A 78 -7.71 8.41 1.84
N PHE A 79 -7.62 7.17 2.32
CA PHE A 79 -7.45 5.99 1.47
C PHE A 79 -8.63 5.86 0.50
N SER A 80 -8.35 5.50 -0.75
CA SER A 80 -9.37 5.15 -1.74
C SER A 80 -8.82 4.14 -2.73
N CYS A 81 -9.61 3.12 -3.04
CA CYS A 81 -9.36 2.16 -4.10
C CYS A 81 -9.33 2.80 -5.49
N ASP A 82 -9.77 4.04 -5.65
CA ASP A 82 -9.62 4.78 -6.92
C ASP A 82 -8.17 5.22 -7.16
N HIS A 83 -7.39 5.37 -6.09
CA HIS A 83 -6.00 5.87 -6.14
C HIS A 83 -4.94 4.76 -6.08
N VAL A 84 -5.34 3.48 -6.00
CA VAL A 84 -4.39 2.36 -5.92
C VAL A 84 -3.94 1.89 -7.30
N PRO A 85 -2.69 1.39 -7.45
CA PRO A 85 -2.12 1.06 -8.75
C PRO A 85 -2.66 -0.23 -9.39
N VAL A 86 -3.17 -1.18 -8.59
CA VAL A 86 -3.56 -2.52 -9.08
C VAL A 86 -4.92 -2.94 -8.50
N ARG A 87 -5.82 -3.45 -9.33
CA ARG A 87 -7.06 -4.09 -8.86
C ARG A 87 -7.25 -5.42 -9.59
N PRO A 88 -7.59 -6.52 -8.89
CA PRO A 88 -7.79 -6.63 -7.45
C PRO A 88 -6.48 -6.57 -6.64
N GLY A 89 -6.53 -6.12 -5.37
CA GLY A 89 -5.36 -6.06 -4.49
C GLY A 89 -5.65 -5.76 -3.02
N MET A 90 -4.65 -5.97 -2.15
CA MET A 90 -4.66 -5.63 -0.73
C MET A 90 -3.69 -4.49 -0.43
N TYR A 91 -4.12 -3.56 0.42
CA TYR A 91 -3.43 -2.30 0.67
C TYR A 91 -3.40 -1.98 2.16
N ALA A 92 -2.19 -1.84 2.72
CA ALA A 92 -2.01 -1.36 4.09
C ALA A 92 -2.45 0.11 4.19
N ASN A 93 -3.26 0.47 5.18
CA ASN A 93 -3.63 1.86 5.41
C ASN A 93 -2.60 2.54 6.33
N VAL A 94 -1.70 3.32 5.73
CA VAL A 94 -0.60 3.98 6.45
C VAL A 94 -1.08 5.03 7.45
N GLU A 95 -2.23 5.68 7.21
CA GLU A 95 -2.80 6.66 8.14
C GLU A 95 -3.25 6.02 9.47
N THR A 96 -3.55 4.72 9.43
CA THR A 96 -3.90 3.93 10.63
C THR A 96 -2.70 3.22 11.25
N GLY A 97 -1.47 3.59 10.88
CA GLY A 97 -0.28 2.85 11.29
C GLY A 97 -0.28 1.40 10.80
N CYS A 98 -0.96 1.11 9.70
CA CYS A 98 -1.14 -0.22 9.11
C CYS A 98 -1.94 -1.21 9.96
N GLN A 99 -2.67 -0.80 11.01
CA GLN A 99 -3.61 -1.72 11.65
C GLN A 99 -4.83 -1.97 10.78
N ALA A 100 -5.30 -0.96 10.03
CA ALA A 100 -6.29 -1.17 8.99
C ALA A 100 -5.63 -1.56 7.66
N TYR A 101 -6.32 -2.39 6.91
CA TYR A 101 -6.00 -2.69 5.52
C TYR A 101 -7.27 -2.81 4.69
N HIS A 102 -7.13 -2.62 3.40
CA HIS A 102 -8.24 -2.57 2.46
C HIS A 102 -8.03 -3.58 1.33
N VAL A 103 -9.12 -4.21 0.90
CA VAL A 103 -9.17 -5.04 -0.29
C VAL A 103 -9.94 -4.30 -1.36
N CYS A 104 -9.25 -3.94 -2.43
CA CYS A 104 -9.83 -3.27 -3.58
C CYS A 104 -10.16 -4.29 -4.66
N HIS A 105 -11.41 -4.31 -5.11
CA HIS A 105 -11.88 -5.18 -6.19
C HIS A 105 -12.54 -4.38 -7.33
N ASP A 106 -13.81 -4.63 -7.64
CA ASP A 106 -14.57 -3.97 -8.72
C ASP A 106 -15.36 -2.75 -8.24
N GLY A 107 -15.21 -2.36 -6.97
CA GLY A 107 -15.81 -1.16 -6.38
C GLY A 107 -17.18 -1.38 -5.74
N ARG A 108 -17.70 -2.62 -5.73
CA ARG A 108 -19.00 -2.93 -5.07
C ARG A 108 -18.98 -2.71 -3.56
N GLU A 109 -17.80 -2.74 -2.95
CA GLU A 109 -17.60 -2.52 -1.52
C GLU A 109 -17.43 -1.03 -1.14
N GLY A 110 -17.58 -0.11 -2.10
CA GLY A 110 -17.44 1.33 -1.91
C GLY A 110 -16.03 1.85 -2.22
N GLN A 111 -15.82 3.16 -1.99
CA GLN A 111 -14.58 3.85 -2.40
C GLN A 111 -13.33 3.32 -1.69
N GLN A 112 -13.44 2.90 -0.42
CA GLN A 112 -12.33 2.29 0.33
C GLN A 112 -12.21 0.77 0.10
N GLY A 113 -13.11 0.16 -0.67
CA GLY A 113 -13.20 -1.29 -0.79
C GLY A 113 -13.60 -1.97 0.52
N ALA A 114 -13.39 -3.28 0.60
CA ALA A 114 -13.61 -4.01 1.86
C ALA A 114 -12.52 -3.66 2.86
N SER A 115 -12.92 -3.23 4.05
CA SER A 115 -12.00 -2.68 5.06
C SER A 115 -11.92 -3.58 6.27
N PHE A 116 -10.71 -3.82 6.78
CA PHE A 116 -10.43 -4.78 7.85
C PHE A 116 -9.44 -4.20 8.85
N LEU A 117 -9.45 -4.74 10.06
CA LEU A 117 -8.43 -4.49 11.08
C LEU A 117 -7.62 -5.76 11.36
N CYS A 118 -6.30 -5.61 11.45
CA CYS A 118 -5.46 -6.55 12.18
C CYS A 118 -5.78 -6.47 13.68
N THR A 119 -5.60 -7.59 14.38
CA THR A 119 -5.78 -7.64 15.84
C THR A 119 -4.80 -6.71 16.55
N ASN A 120 -5.16 -6.23 17.75
CA ASN A 120 -4.27 -5.41 18.57
C ASN A 120 -2.92 -6.12 18.82
N GLY A 121 -1.81 -5.41 18.56
CA GLY A 121 -0.45 -5.96 18.60
C GLY A 121 0.09 -6.45 17.26
N THR A 122 -0.72 -6.42 16.21
CA THR A 122 -0.33 -6.82 14.85
C THR A 122 -0.69 -5.74 13.84
N LEU A 123 0.12 -5.63 12.78
CA LEU A 123 -0.06 -4.67 11.68
C LEU A 123 -0.03 -5.42 10.35
N PHE A 124 -0.72 -4.88 9.34
CA PHE A 124 -0.72 -5.46 8.01
C PHE A 124 0.63 -5.22 7.33
N ASP A 125 1.36 -6.29 7.08
CA ASP A 125 2.61 -6.28 6.33
C ASP A 125 2.30 -6.37 4.84
N GLN A 126 2.49 -5.25 4.14
CA GLN A 126 2.27 -5.17 2.70
C GLN A 126 3.15 -6.14 1.89
N ALA A 127 4.34 -6.50 2.39
CA ALA A 127 5.21 -7.45 1.70
C ALA A 127 4.67 -8.89 1.78
N LYS A 128 4.01 -9.23 2.88
CA LYS A 128 3.51 -10.59 3.16
C LYS A 128 2.04 -10.79 2.83
N PHE A 129 1.30 -9.70 2.59
CA PHE A 129 -0.17 -9.75 2.44
C PHE A 129 -0.88 -10.35 3.65
N ALA A 130 -0.33 -10.12 4.86
CA ALA A 130 -0.82 -10.70 6.11
C ALA A 130 -0.53 -9.78 7.30
N CYS A 131 -1.26 -9.97 8.40
CA CYS A 131 -0.93 -9.32 9.66
C CYS A 131 0.27 -10.02 10.32
N ASP A 132 1.26 -9.25 10.77
CA ASP A 132 2.41 -9.72 11.55
C ASP A 132 2.54 -8.86 12.83
N TRP A 133 3.36 -9.29 13.77
CA TRP A 133 3.65 -8.53 14.99
C TRP A 133 4.10 -7.11 14.65
N TRP A 134 3.64 -6.13 15.42
CA TRP A 134 3.89 -4.71 15.13
C TRP A 134 5.37 -4.37 14.95
N TYR A 135 6.26 -5.01 15.72
CA TYR A 135 7.70 -4.80 15.64
C TYR A 135 8.38 -5.44 14.41
N ASN A 136 7.68 -6.29 13.67
CA ASN A 136 8.14 -6.87 12.41
C ASN A 136 7.73 -6.04 11.19
N VAL A 137 6.85 -5.05 11.35
CA VAL A 137 6.22 -4.32 10.25
C VAL A 137 6.70 -2.89 10.22
N ASP A 138 7.38 -2.52 9.13
CA ASP A 138 7.70 -1.14 8.83
C ASP A 138 6.60 -0.52 7.97
N CYS A 139 5.59 0.04 8.62
CA CYS A 139 4.41 0.60 7.96
C CYS A 139 4.76 1.73 6.97
N SER A 140 5.83 2.49 7.23
CA SER A 140 6.26 3.60 6.37
C SER A 140 6.62 3.16 4.95
N LYS A 141 7.05 1.90 4.79
CA LYS A 141 7.41 1.30 3.49
C LYS A 141 6.22 0.79 2.70
N ALA A 142 5.03 0.67 3.30
CA ALA A 142 3.89 0.00 2.69
C ALA A 142 3.53 0.55 1.30
N ILE A 143 3.49 1.89 1.12
CA ILE A 143 3.15 2.50 -0.18
C ILE A 143 4.12 2.03 -1.29
N THR A 144 5.42 1.95 -0.99
CA THR A 144 6.43 1.51 -1.97
C THR A 144 6.28 0.04 -2.37
N LEU A 145 5.60 -0.74 -1.52
CA LEU A 145 5.35 -2.17 -1.68
C LEU A 145 3.99 -2.46 -2.31
N TYR A 146 3.12 -1.46 -2.52
CA TYR A 146 1.83 -1.64 -3.21
C TYR A 146 1.96 -2.30 -4.59
N LYS A 147 3.10 -2.09 -5.26
CA LYS A 147 3.45 -2.74 -6.53
C LYS A 147 3.43 -4.28 -6.47
N LEU A 148 3.60 -4.88 -5.29
CA LEU A 148 3.54 -6.34 -5.12
C LEU A 148 2.15 -6.91 -5.44
N ASN A 149 1.11 -6.08 -5.44
CA ASN A 149 -0.22 -6.49 -5.92
C ASN A 149 -0.21 -6.90 -7.40
N ALA A 150 0.75 -6.45 -8.19
CA ALA A 150 0.88 -6.87 -9.60
C ALA A 150 1.47 -8.27 -9.77
N ASP A 151 2.05 -8.86 -8.71
CA ASP A 151 2.69 -10.18 -8.78
C ASP A 151 1.64 -11.30 -8.60
N PRO A 152 1.41 -12.15 -9.63
CA PRO A 152 0.45 -13.26 -9.57
C PRO A 152 0.80 -14.34 -8.54
N TYR A 153 2.05 -14.42 -8.09
CA TYR A 153 2.48 -15.40 -7.10
C TYR A 153 2.27 -14.92 -5.66
N HIS A 154 2.17 -13.61 -5.44
CA HIS A 154 1.95 -12.99 -4.13
C HIS A 154 0.50 -12.54 -3.93
N ASN A 155 -0.15 -11.98 -4.96
CA ASN A 155 -1.52 -11.49 -4.84
C ASN A 155 -2.53 -12.66 -4.84
N PRO A 156 -3.26 -12.90 -3.74
CA PRO A 156 -4.19 -14.03 -3.62
C PRO A 156 -5.43 -13.92 -4.52
N PHE A 157 -5.68 -12.75 -5.12
CA PHE A 157 -6.83 -12.52 -6.00
C PHE A 157 -6.53 -12.72 -7.48
N ILE A 158 -5.26 -12.91 -7.86
CA ILE A 158 -4.88 -13.18 -9.24
C ILE A 158 -4.81 -14.70 -9.42
N PRO A 159 -5.52 -15.28 -10.42
CA PRO A 159 -5.36 -16.68 -10.74
C PRO A 159 -3.89 -16.98 -11.08
N LYS A 160 -3.29 -17.94 -10.37
CA LYS A 160 -1.92 -18.33 -10.66
C LYS A 160 -1.84 -18.84 -12.11
N PRO A 161 -0.84 -18.42 -12.90
CA PRO A 161 -0.62 -19.02 -14.20
C PRO A 161 -0.43 -20.52 -13.99
N LYS A 162 -1.19 -21.33 -14.71
CA LYS A 162 -0.92 -22.77 -14.77
C LYS A 162 0.51 -22.91 -15.31
N PRO A 163 1.38 -23.77 -14.72
CA PRO A 163 2.58 -24.17 -15.41
C PRO A 163 2.14 -24.63 -16.80
N GLU A 164 2.65 -23.96 -17.83
CA GLU A 164 2.43 -24.42 -19.19
C GLU A 164 2.92 -25.86 -19.21
N GLU A 165 1.98 -26.78 -19.46
CA GLU A 165 2.24 -28.21 -19.60
C GLU A 165 3.42 -28.29 -20.56
N GLU A 166 4.60 -28.69 -20.06
CA GLU A 166 5.76 -28.91 -20.90
C GLU A 166 5.25 -29.73 -22.07
N VAL A 167 5.31 -29.15 -23.28
CA VAL A 167 4.89 -29.83 -24.50
C VAL A 167 5.80 -31.04 -24.62
N ALA A 168 5.37 -32.15 -24.02
CA ALA A 168 6.07 -33.40 -24.09
C ALA A 168 6.20 -33.73 -25.58
N PRO A 169 7.40 -34.04 -26.06
CA PRO A 169 7.58 -34.41 -27.47
C PRO A 169 6.60 -35.55 -27.77
N ALA A 170 5.85 -35.39 -28.85
CA ALA A 170 4.81 -36.33 -29.26
C ALA A 170 5.35 -37.77 -29.26
N HIS A 171 4.91 -38.58 -28.29
CA HIS A 171 5.12 -40.02 -28.35
C HIS A 171 4.20 -40.60 -29.45
N PRO A 172 4.73 -41.42 -30.37
CA PRO A 172 3.94 -41.97 -31.46
C PRO A 172 2.83 -42.87 -30.92
N SER A 173 1.63 -42.60 -31.41
CA SER A 173 0.37 -43.25 -31.07
C SER A 173 0.39 -44.76 -31.33
N HIS A 174 0.16 -45.55 -30.29
CA HIS A 174 -0.33 -46.93 -30.43
C HIS A 174 -1.69 -47.09 -29.74
N GLY A 175 -2.75 -47.08 -30.56
CA GLY A 175 -3.85 -48.05 -30.52
C GLY A 175 -4.86 -48.07 -29.35
N LEU A 176 -6.09 -47.64 -29.68
CA LEU A 176 -7.38 -48.30 -29.41
C LEU A 176 -7.84 -48.61 -27.96
N ARG A 177 -8.94 -47.96 -27.52
CA ARG A 177 -10.28 -48.59 -27.31
C ARG A 177 -11.36 -47.59 -26.81
N PRO A 178 -12.67 -47.88 -27.02
CA PRO A 178 -13.72 -46.86 -27.08
C PRO A 178 -14.54 -46.65 -25.79
N SER A 179 -15.22 -45.49 -25.80
CA SER A 179 -16.01 -44.80 -24.78
C SER A 179 -17.29 -45.49 -24.33
N HIS A 180 -17.53 -45.58 -23.02
CA HIS A 180 -18.88 -45.74 -22.45
C HIS A 180 -19.06 -44.79 -21.26
N GLY A 181 -19.68 -43.63 -21.49
CA GLY A 181 -20.13 -42.69 -20.46
C GLY A 181 -21.62 -42.43 -20.62
N ILE A 182 -22.41 -42.88 -19.64
CA ILE A 182 -23.87 -42.68 -19.55
C ILE A 182 -24.14 -41.23 -19.12
N TYR A 183 -24.89 -40.48 -19.93
CA TYR A 183 -25.37 -39.14 -19.58
C TYR A 183 -26.64 -39.25 -18.72
N TYR A 184 -26.65 -38.61 -17.54
CA TYR A 184 -27.89 -38.34 -16.80
C TYR A 184 -28.55 -37.07 -17.37
N ARG A 185 -29.80 -37.20 -17.82
CA ARG A 185 -30.69 -36.10 -18.21
C ARG A 185 -31.31 -35.53 -16.94
N LYS A 186 -31.05 -34.25 -16.65
CA LYS A 186 -31.77 -33.48 -15.62
C LYS A 186 -33.21 -33.26 -16.13
N ILE A 187 -34.19 -33.52 -15.25
CA ILE A 187 -35.64 -33.52 -15.49
C ILE A 187 -36.09 -32.19 -16.11
#